data_AF-A0A2T1C6P7-F1
#
_entry.id   AF-A0A2T1C6P7-F1
#
_cell.length_a   1.000
_cell.length_b   1.000
_cell.length_c   1.000
_cell.angle_alpha   90.00
_cell.angle_beta   90.00
_cell.angle_gamma   90.00
#
_symmetry.space_group_name_H-M   'P 1'
#
loop_
_entity.id
_entity.type
_entity.pdbx_description
1 polymer ?
#
loop_
_entity_poly.entity_id
_entity_poly.type
_entity_poly.pdbx_seq_one_letter_code
_entity_poly.pdbx_strand_id
1 'polypeptide(L)'
;MTQQPGAISDQILSQGDNWFVFHLVSGSDLSTLKRANGHFSDDLLQSLLNEPIKGQGMFWSSESKRSYPIPIRVLPFDNIAPELKSNEKRIEATLPNQIRKSLVKDIYGDNIGGNVVSQVLEAGLKNLSNKTSFMQKVRDGALHDSYFAMQLKESLPNGNQIFPDDKQCFIACRRKVKDFMIANFGLENEGWKSEKRNYKGKMANFYKVIE
;
A
#
# COMPACT_ATOMS: atom_id res chain seq x y z
N MET A 1 -9.15 15.79 8.44
CA MET A 1 -7.87 15.37 7.82
C MET A 1 -8.17 14.75 6.47
N THR A 2 -7.59 15.24 5.38
CA THR A 2 -7.80 14.72 4.02
C THR A 2 -6.54 14.92 3.19
N GLN A 3 -6.35 14.10 2.15
CA GLN A 3 -5.34 14.33 1.11
C GLN A 3 -5.87 15.21 -0.04
N GLN A 4 -7.20 15.33 -0.16
CA GLN A 4 -7.86 16.04 -1.26
C GLN A 4 -8.91 16.98 -0.66
N PRO A 5 -8.58 18.25 -0.37
CA PRO A 5 -9.54 19.21 0.15
C PRO A 5 -10.72 19.44 -0.80
N GLY A 6 -10.54 19.28 -2.12
CA GLY A 6 -11.64 19.30 -3.10
C GLY A 6 -12.72 18.24 -2.90
N ALA A 7 -12.45 17.19 -2.12
CA ALA A 7 -13.42 16.14 -1.81
C ALA A 7 -14.31 16.47 -0.59
N ILE A 8 -14.00 17.54 0.16
CA ILE A 8 -14.80 17.98 1.31
C ILE A 8 -15.85 19.00 0.82
N SER A 9 -17.09 18.87 1.27
CA SER A 9 -18.14 19.84 0.96
C SER A 9 -17.82 21.24 1.49
N ASP A 10 -18.13 22.27 0.70
CA ASP A 10 -17.87 23.68 1.06
C ASP A 10 -18.49 24.08 2.41
N GLN A 11 -19.65 23.55 2.78
CA GLN A 11 -20.28 23.81 4.08
C GLN A 11 -19.40 23.38 5.26
N ILE A 12 -18.79 22.21 5.17
CA ILE A 12 -17.88 21.70 6.21
C ILE A 12 -16.60 22.52 6.23
N LEU A 13 -16.06 22.86 5.07
CA LEU A 13 -14.85 23.68 4.98
C LEU A 13 -15.06 25.08 5.57
N SER A 14 -16.20 25.72 5.29
CA SER A 14 -16.52 27.06 5.82
C SER A 14 -16.67 27.11 7.34
N GLN A 15 -16.91 25.97 8.00
CA GLN A 15 -17.00 25.85 9.45
C GLN A 15 -15.64 25.53 10.09
N GLY A 16 -14.57 25.41 9.29
CA GLY A 16 -13.24 25.11 9.79
C GLY A 16 -12.63 26.31 10.50
N ASP A 17 -12.52 26.23 11.83
CA ASP A 17 -11.83 27.25 12.62
C ASP A 17 -10.31 27.14 12.55
N ASN A 18 -9.78 25.92 12.41
CA ASN A 18 -8.35 25.65 12.43
C ASN A 18 -7.92 24.92 11.16
N TRP A 19 -6.93 25.48 10.49
CA TRP A 19 -6.43 25.00 9.21
C TRP A 19 -4.96 24.66 9.34
N PHE A 20 -4.64 23.40 9.06
CA PHE A 20 -3.27 22.92 8.88
C PHE A 20 -3.15 22.45 7.44
N VAL A 21 -2.43 23.22 6.63
CA VAL A 21 -2.30 22.97 5.20
C VAL A 21 -0.83 22.70 4.89
N PHE A 22 -0.57 21.52 4.33
CA PHE A 22 0.76 21.12 3.87
C PHE A 22 0.82 21.21 2.35
N HIS A 23 1.92 20.73 1.77
CA HIS A 23 2.11 20.67 0.34
C HIS A 23 0.85 20.14 -0.41
N LEU A 24 0.35 20.94 -1.36
CA LEU A 24 -0.81 20.61 -2.20
C LEU A 24 -0.36 20.51 -3.66
N VAL A 25 -0.50 19.34 -4.27
CA VAL A 25 -0.02 19.08 -5.65
C VAL A 25 -0.99 19.60 -6.71
N SER A 26 -2.28 19.69 -6.39
CA SER A 26 -3.33 20.01 -7.38
C SER A 26 -3.74 21.48 -7.36
N GLY A 27 -3.78 22.10 -8.54
CA GLY A 27 -4.37 23.43 -8.71
C GLY A 27 -5.85 23.49 -8.34
N SER A 28 -6.60 22.39 -8.49
CA SER A 28 -8.00 22.32 -8.05
C SER A 28 -8.11 22.44 -6.52
N ASP A 29 -7.19 21.80 -5.79
CA ASP A 29 -7.18 21.81 -4.33
C ASP A 29 -6.77 23.19 -3.78
N LEU A 30 -5.83 23.88 -4.45
CA LEU A 30 -5.51 25.28 -4.14
C LEU A 30 -6.73 26.19 -4.33
N SER A 31 -7.47 26.00 -5.42
CA SER A 31 -8.69 26.80 -5.68
C SER A 31 -9.75 26.57 -4.61
N THR A 32 -9.91 25.33 -4.15
CA THR A 32 -10.85 24.99 -3.08
C THR A 32 -10.42 25.59 -1.76
N LEU A 33 -9.13 25.51 -1.40
CA LEU A 33 -8.59 26.15 -0.22
C LEU A 33 -8.83 27.66 -0.23
N LYS A 34 -8.56 28.32 -1.36
CA LYS A 34 -8.77 29.77 -1.51
C LYS A 34 -10.22 30.18 -1.31
N ARG A 35 -11.16 29.42 -1.90
CA ARG A 35 -12.60 29.67 -1.75
C ARG A 35 -13.06 29.46 -0.31
N ALA A 36 -12.57 28.41 0.33
CA ALA A 36 -12.96 28.06 1.69
C ALA A 36 -12.36 28.99 2.75
N ASN A 37 -11.15 29.52 2.51
CA ASN A 37 -10.46 30.38 3.45
C ASN A 37 -9.72 31.52 2.72
N GLY A 38 -10.33 32.70 2.76
CA GLY A 38 -9.81 33.90 2.09
C GLY A 38 -8.49 34.44 2.64
N HIS A 39 -8.02 33.95 3.79
CA HIS A 39 -6.75 34.38 4.39
C HIS A 39 -5.52 33.79 3.69
N PHE A 40 -5.70 32.77 2.84
CA PHE A 40 -4.63 32.23 2.02
C PHE A 40 -4.45 33.10 0.76
N SER A 41 -3.49 34.01 0.78
CA SER A 41 -3.10 34.82 -0.37
C SER A 41 -2.40 33.99 -1.46
N ASP A 42 -2.32 34.52 -2.68
CA ASP A 42 -1.89 33.73 -3.84
C ASP A 42 -0.40 33.34 -3.77
N ASP A 43 0.43 34.15 -3.13
CA ASP A 43 1.81 33.85 -2.76
C ASP A 43 1.92 32.67 -1.78
N LEU A 44 1.04 32.60 -0.78
CA LEU A 44 0.98 31.45 0.13
C LEU A 44 0.52 30.18 -0.58
N LEU A 45 -0.43 30.28 -1.50
CA LEU A 45 -0.86 29.15 -2.33
C LEU A 45 0.27 28.65 -3.23
N GLN A 46 1.04 29.55 -3.86
CA GLN A 46 2.21 29.18 -4.65
C GLN A 46 3.30 28.55 -3.80
N SER A 47 3.48 29.02 -2.56
CA SER A 47 4.42 28.42 -1.60
C SER A 47 3.99 27.00 -1.24
N LEU A 48 2.69 26.78 -0.95
CA LEU A 48 2.13 25.45 -0.67
C LEU A 48 2.22 24.50 -1.88
N LEU A 49 2.07 25.01 -3.10
CA LEU A 49 2.21 24.22 -4.33
C LEU A 49 3.64 23.73 -4.55
N ASN A 50 4.62 24.58 -4.22
CA ASN A 50 6.03 24.32 -4.50
C ASN A 50 6.82 23.86 -3.27
N GLU A 51 6.17 23.65 -2.12
CA GLU A 51 6.84 23.37 -0.85
C GLU A 51 7.68 22.07 -0.92
N PRO A 52 9.02 22.15 -0.89
CA PRO A 52 9.87 20.96 -1.00
C PRO A 52 10.15 20.30 0.36
N ILE A 53 9.93 21.00 1.48
CA ILE A 53 10.31 20.54 2.82
C ILE A 53 9.18 19.71 3.42
N LYS A 54 9.46 18.44 3.68
CA LYS A 54 8.50 17.55 4.37
C LYS A 54 8.16 18.10 5.76
N GLY A 55 6.87 18.14 6.06
CA GLY A 55 6.32 18.64 7.32
C GLY A 55 6.24 20.17 7.41
N GLN A 56 6.72 20.91 6.41
CA GLN A 56 6.48 22.34 6.30
C GLN A 56 5.05 22.58 5.78
N GLY A 57 4.39 23.58 6.34
CA GLY A 57 3.04 23.95 5.97
C GLY A 57 2.64 25.32 6.51
N MET A 58 1.37 25.64 6.37
CA MET A 58 0.75 26.86 6.84
C MET A 58 -0.34 26.54 7.84
N PHE A 59 -0.33 27.25 8.96
CA PHE A 59 -1.36 27.19 9.98
C PHE A 59 -2.16 28.48 9.99
N TRP A 60 -3.49 28.37 10.02
CA TRP A 60 -4.37 29.50 10.26
C TRP A 60 -5.47 29.11 11.26
N SER A 61 -5.87 30.05 12.09
CA SER A 61 -6.93 29.86 13.08
C SER A 61 -7.78 31.12 13.22
N SER A 62 -9.11 30.95 13.15
CA SER A 62 -10.11 31.99 13.38
C SER A 62 -10.05 32.56 14.81
N GLU A 63 -9.70 31.71 15.78
CA GLU A 63 -9.57 32.06 17.21
C GLU A 63 -8.27 32.79 17.55
N SER A 64 -7.29 32.79 16.62
CA SER A 64 -6.05 33.49 16.85
C SER A 64 -6.23 35.00 16.65
N LYS A 65 -5.57 35.81 17.48
CA LYS A 65 -5.49 37.28 17.28
C LYS A 65 -4.77 37.67 15.97
N ARG A 66 -4.31 36.71 15.17
CA ARG A 66 -3.53 36.92 13.94
C ARG A 66 -4.42 36.60 12.75
N SER A 67 -4.70 37.61 11.94
CA SER A 67 -5.57 37.47 10.77
C SER A 67 -4.91 36.84 9.54
N TYR A 68 -3.70 36.26 9.69
CA TYR A 68 -2.90 35.77 8.57
C TYR A 68 -2.32 34.37 8.86
N PRO A 69 -2.19 33.51 7.84
CA PRO A 69 -1.57 32.20 7.99
C PRO A 69 -0.10 32.32 8.40
N ILE A 70 0.36 31.37 9.21
CA ILE A 70 1.69 31.35 9.80
C ILE A 70 2.42 30.09 9.29
N PRO A 71 3.66 30.21 8.81
CA PRO A 71 4.44 29.04 8.44
C PRO A 71 4.74 28.20 9.68
N ILE A 72 4.52 26.90 9.57
CA ILE A 72 4.81 25.92 10.61
C ILE A 72 5.65 24.78 10.04
N ARG A 73 6.47 24.17 10.88
CA ARG A 73 7.15 22.92 10.58
C ARG A 73 6.77 21.88 11.62
N VAL A 74 5.99 20.89 11.19
CA VAL A 74 5.67 19.74 12.02
C VAL A 74 6.90 18.86 12.13
N LEU A 75 7.29 18.60 13.38
CA LEU A 75 8.41 17.71 13.67
C LEU A 75 7.99 16.26 13.40
N PRO A 76 8.91 15.40 12.93
CA PRO A 76 8.64 13.98 12.79
C PRO A 76 8.15 13.42 14.12
N PHE A 77 6.98 12.76 14.09
CA PHE A 77 6.35 12.16 15.27
C PHE A 77 7.34 11.25 16.03
N ASP A 78 8.11 10.48 15.26
CA ASP A 78 9.21 9.62 15.68
C ASP A 78 10.20 10.26 16.66
N ASN A 79 10.45 11.55 16.52
CA ASN A 79 11.42 12.29 17.32
C ASN A 79 10.82 12.82 18.63
N ILE A 80 9.49 12.98 18.68
CA ILE A 80 8.79 13.58 19.82
C ILE A 80 8.21 12.50 20.73
N ALA A 81 7.77 11.38 20.17
CA ALA A 81 7.17 10.28 20.92
C ALA A 81 7.83 8.92 20.58
N PRO A 82 9.14 8.75 20.84
CA PRO A 82 9.83 7.49 20.61
C PRO A 82 9.22 6.32 21.41
N GLU A 83 8.63 6.60 22.57
CA GLU A 83 7.89 5.63 23.37
C GLU A 83 6.57 5.17 22.71
N LEU A 84 5.94 5.99 21.85
CA LEU A 84 4.77 5.55 21.08
C LEU A 84 5.15 4.66 19.89
N LYS A 85 6.39 4.74 19.37
CA LYS A 85 6.94 3.67 18.52
C LYS A 85 7.12 2.35 19.28
N SER A 86 7.44 2.40 20.56
CA SER A 86 7.49 1.18 21.38
C SER A 86 6.10 0.53 21.53
N ASN A 87 5.02 1.29 21.32
CA ASN A 87 3.68 0.74 21.21
C ASN A 87 3.38 0.06 19.86
N GLU A 88 4.17 0.26 18.80
CA GLU A 88 4.11 -0.62 17.61
C GLU A 88 4.61 -2.03 17.94
N LYS A 89 5.65 -2.16 18.78
CA LYS A 89 6.03 -3.46 19.40
C LYS A 89 4.92 -4.02 20.29
N ARG A 90 4.08 -3.16 20.88
CA ARG A 90 2.93 -3.57 21.69
C ARG A 90 1.71 -3.95 20.83
N ILE A 91 1.55 -3.38 19.64
CA ILE A 91 0.60 -3.81 18.61
C ILE A 91 1.04 -5.16 18.03
N GLU A 92 2.34 -5.42 17.83
CA GLU A 92 2.86 -6.77 17.60
C GLU A 92 2.56 -7.74 18.75
N ALA A 93 2.37 -7.22 19.97
CA ALA A 93 1.99 -7.96 21.17
C ALA A 93 0.48 -7.96 21.44
N THR A 94 -0.37 -7.46 20.54
CA THR A 94 -1.82 -7.66 20.69
C THR A 94 -2.15 -9.14 20.54
N LEU A 95 -3.14 -9.62 21.30
CA LEU A 95 -3.56 -11.01 21.32
C LEU A 95 -3.72 -11.63 19.91
N PRO A 96 -4.28 -10.95 18.90
CA PRO A 96 -4.35 -11.50 17.53
C PRO A 96 -2.98 -11.69 16.86
N ASN A 97 -2.01 -10.80 17.11
CA ASN A 97 -0.66 -10.92 16.58
C ASN A 97 0.19 -11.92 17.38
N GLN A 98 -0.05 -12.07 18.68
CA GLN A 98 0.55 -13.13 19.49
C GLN A 98 0.04 -14.51 19.07
N ILE A 99 -1.27 -14.66 18.84
CA ILE A 99 -1.88 -15.87 18.28
C ILE A 99 -1.31 -16.14 16.88
N ARG A 100 -1.16 -15.10 16.04
CA ARG A 100 -0.54 -15.24 14.71
C ARG A 100 0.92 -15.68 14.81
N LYS A 101 1.71 -15.09 15.71
CA LYS A 101 3.11 -15.47 15.95
C LYS A 101 3.22 -16.88 16.55
N SER A 102 2.36 -17.28 17.48
CA SER A 102 2.36 -18.63 18.06
C SER A 102 1.94 -19.67 17.03
N LEU A 103 0.88 -19.42 16.25
CA LEU A 103 0.49 -20.28 15.14
C LEU A 103 1.61 -20.41 14.10
N VAL A 104 2.29 -19.33 13.75
CA VAL A 104 3.42 -19.39 12.82
C VAL A 104 4.60 -20.16 13.43
N LYS A 105 4.88 -19.97 14.72
CA LYS A 105 5.94 -20.67 15.44
C LYS A 105 5.68 -22.18 15.56
N ASP A 106 4.45 -22.56 15.90
CA ASP A 106 4.02 -23.96 16.06
C ASP A 106 4.03 -24.71 14.72
N ILE A 107 3.88 -24.00 13.60
CA ILE A 107 3.84 -24.60 12.27
C ILE A 107 5.21 -24.55 11.55
N TYR A 108 6.09 -23.56 11.84
CA TYR A 108 7.34 -23.33 11.07
C TYR A 108 8.66 -23.32 11.87
N GLY A 109 8.63 -23.35 13.21
CA GLY A 109 9.83 -23.43 14.06
C GLY A 109 10.60 -22.10 14.27
N ASP A 110 11.62 -22.14 15.13
CA ASP A 110 12.30 -20.97 15.74
C ASP A 110 13.18 -20.10 14.80
N ASN A 111 13.37 -20.45 13.52
CA ASN A 111 14.38 -19.84 12.65
C ASN A 111 13.87 -18.70 11.73
N ILE A 112 12.94 -17.86 12.19
CA ILE A 112 12.42 -16.75 11.37
C ILE A 112 12.74 -15.39 12.00
N GLY A 113 13.89 -14.83 11.60
CA GLY A 113 14.18 -13.40 11.67
C GLY A 113 14.07 -12.77 10.28
N GLY A 114 13.13 -11.84 10.09
CA GLY A 114 12.87 -11.16 8.81
C GLY A 114 11.39 -10.85 8.56
N ASN A 115 11.07 -10.13 7.48
CA ASN A 115 9.70 -9.81 7.07
C ASN A 115 8.93 -11.12 6.77
N VAL A 116 8.19 -11.60 7.77
CA VAL A 116 7.52 -12.91 7.83
C VAL A 116 6.65 -13.17 6.61
N VAL A 117 6.00 -12.14 6.07
CA VAL A 117 5.15 -12.26 4.87
C VAL A 117 5.98 -12.65 3.65
N SER A 118 7.16 -12.08 3.46
CA SER A 118 8.03 -12.41 2.35
C SER A 118 8.49 -13.86 2.42
N GLN A 119 8.94 -14.33 3.57
CA GLN A 119 9.42 -15.71 3.73
C GLN A 119 8.30 -16.74 3.53
N VAL A 120 7.10 -16.46 4.03
CA VAL A 120 5.93 -17.32 3.84
C VAL A 120 5.51 -17.36 2.37
N LEU A 121 5.56 -16.22 1.67
CA LEU A 121 5.34 -16.17 0.23
C LEU A 121 6.38 -16.99 -0.53
N GLU A 122 7.67 -16.88 -0.22
CA GLU A 122 8.73 -17.68 -0.86
C GLU A 122 8.52 -19.19 -0.63
N ALA A 123 8.12 -19.61 0.57
CA ALA A 123 7.76 -21.01 0.84
C ALA A 123 6.55 -21.47 0.01
N GLY A 124 5.52 -20.62 -0.11
CA GLY A 124 4.36 -20.87 -0.96
C GLY A 124 4.72 -21.00 -2.44
N LEU A 125 5.63 -20.15 -2.93
CA LEU A 125 6.14 -20.21 -4.30
C LEU A 125 6.87 -21.53 -4.57
N LYS A 126 7.71 -21.98 -3.63
CA LYS A 126 8.41 -23.27 -3.74
C LYS A 126 7.43 -24.45 -3.77
N ASN A 127 6.40 -24.43 -2.91
CA ASN A 127 5.35 -25.45 -2.93
C ASN A 127 4.59 -25.46 -4.26
N LEU A 128 4.30 -24.27 -4.79
CA LEU A 128 3.60 -24.10 -6.06
C LEU A 128 4.45 -24.60 -7.25
N SER A 129 5.76 -24.34 -7.26
CA SER A 129 6.71 -24.89 -8.24
C SER A 129 6.74 -26.42 -8.25
N ASN A 130 6.57 -27.05 -7.09
CA ASN A 130 6.55 -28.51 -6.96
C ASN A 130 5.20 -29.14 -7.34
N LYS A 131 4.15 -28.34 -7.55
CA LYS A 131 2.81 -28.83 -7.88
C LYS A 131 2.70 -29.11 -9.38
N THR A 132 2.87 -30.38 -9.77
CA THR A 132 2.88 -30.81 -11.19
C THR A 132 1.64 -30.37 -11.96
N SER A 133 0.45 -30.48 -11.38
CA SER A 133 -0.82 -30.07 -12.02
C SER A 133 -0.91 -28.56 -12.27
N PHE A 134 -0.25 -27.76 -11.43
CA PHE A 134 -0.15 -26.33 -11.62
C PHE A 134 0.87 -26.01 -12.72
N MET A 135 2.07 -26.60 -12.64
CA MET A 135 3.13 -26.37 -13.63
C MET A 135 2.70 -26.77 -15.05
N GLN A 136 1.93 -27.84 -15.20
CA GLN A 136 1.36 -28.21 -16.50
C GLN A 136 0.47 -27.09 -17.06
N LYS A 137 -0.47 -26.56 -16.25
CA LYS A 137 -1.33 -25.45 -16.66
C LYS A 137 -0.57 -24.17 -16.98
N VAL A 138 0.58 -23.94 -16.33
CA VAL A 138 1.46 -22.80 -16.65
C VAL A 138 2.06 -22.98 -18.05
N ARG A 139 2.56 -24.18 -18.35
CA ARG A 139 3.09 -24.52 -19.69
C ARG A 139 2.02 -24.44 -20.78
N ASP A 140 0.80 -24.89 -20.46
CA ASP A 140 -0.36 -24.80 -21.37
C ASP A 140 -0.83 -23.34 -21.60
N GLY A 141 -0.23 -22.35 -20.93
CA GLY A 141 -0.53 -20.93 -21.10
C GLY A 141 -1.83 -20.47 -20.42
N ALA A 142 -2.33 -21.22 -19.43
CA ALA A 142 -3.53 -20.88 -18.67
C ALA A 142 -3.26 -19.91 -17.49
N LEU A 143 -2.00 -19.49 -17.31
CA LEU A 143 -1.59 -18.65 -16.19
C LEU A 143 -2.03 -17.19 -16.38
N HIS A 144 -2.83 -16.70 -15.44
CA HIS A 144 -3.21 -15.29 -15.30
C HIS A 144 -3.20 -14.87 -13.83
N ASP A 145 -3.13 -13.56 -13.58
CA ASP A 145 -2.91 -12.99 -12.23
C ASP A 145 -3.87 -13.56 -11.16
N SER A 146 -5.16 -13.68 -11.48
CA SER A 146 -6.18 -14.18 -10.53
C SER A 146 -6.03 -15.65 -10.21
N TYR A 147 -5.76 -16.48 -11.22
CA TYR A 147 -5.52 -17.90 -11.01
C TYR A 147 -4.25 -18.14 -10.20
N PHE A 148 -3.17 -17.40 -10.50
CA PHE A 148 -1.93 -17.49 -9.72
C PHE A 148 -2.16 -17.12 -8.25
N ALA A 149 -2.83 -15.99 -7.97
CA ALA A 149 -3.08 -15.55 -6.61
C ALA A 149 -3.89 -16.59 -5.81
N MET A 150 -4.90 -17.19 -6.43
CA MET A 150 -5.70 -18.26 -5.83
C MET A 150 -4.86 -19.49 -5.52
N GLN A 151 -4.07 -19.96 -6.49
CA GLN A 151 -3.22 -21.15 -6.32
C GLN A 151 -2.10 -20.93 -5.31
N LEU A 152 -1.52 -19.73 -5.27
CA LEU A 152 -0.53 -19.38 -4.26
C LEU A 152 -1.16 -19.37 -2.87
N LYS A 153 -2.34 -18.75 -2.69
CA LYS A 153 -3.06 -18.75 -1.41
C LYS A 153 -3.39 -20.16 -0.92
N GLU A 154 -3.82 -21.05 -1.81
CA GLU A 154 -4.08 -22.47 -1.49
C GLU A 154 -2.81 -23.24 -1.12
N SER A 155 -1.67 -22.86 -1.70
CA SER A 155 -0.36 -23.47 -1.42
C SER A 155 0.26 -22.92 -0.13
N LEU A 156 -0.33 -21.86 0.44
CA LEU A 156 0.07 -21.29 1.71
C LEU A 156 -0.62 -22.00 2.87
N PRO A 157 0.15 -22.46 3.85
CA PRO A 157 -0.39 -23.00 5.09
C PRO A 157 -1.17 -21.94 5.84
N ASN A 158 -2.43 -22.22 6.21
CA ASN A 158 -3.34 -21.23 6.79
C ASN A 158 -3.50 -19.95 5.94
N GLY A 159 -3.47 -20.05 4.61
CA GLY A 159 -3.55 -18.91 3.70
C GLY A 159 -4.72 -17.94 3.97
N ASN A 160 -5.86 -18.44 4.46
CA ASN A 160 -7.01 -17.63 4.85
C ASN A 160 -6.80 -16.83 6.15
N GLN A 161 -6.00 -17.33 7.09
CA GLN A 161 -5.63 -16.60 8.31
C GLN A 161 -4.53 -15.57 8.02
N ILE A 162 -3.63 -15.90 7.09
CA ILE A 162 -2.55 -14.99 6.68
C ILE A 162 -3.11 -13.82 5.88
N PHE A 163 -4.03 -14.10 4.96
CA PHE A 163 -4.72 -13.12 4.13
C PHE A 163 -6.25 -13.22 4.32
N PRO A 164 -6.78 -12.55 5.36
CA PRO A 164 -8.23 -12.54 5.61
C PRO A 164 -9.01 -11.71 4.59
N ASP A 165 -8.37 -10.73 3.95
CA ASP A 165 -8.93 -9.97 2.83
C ASP A 165 -8.38 -10.49 1.50
N ASP A 166 -9.27 -11.06 0.68
CA ASP A 166 -8.95 -11.58 -0.65
C ASP A 166 -8.38 -10.51 -1.59
N LYS A 167 -8.76 -9.24 -1.41
CA LYS A 167 -8.23 -8.13 -2.22
C LYS A 167 -6.77 -7.86 -1.88
N GLN A 168 -6.40 -7.89 -0.61
CA GLN A 168 -5.00 -7.76 -0.19
C GLN A 168 -4.17 -8.97 -0.61
N CYS A 169 -4.73 -10.18 -0.48
CA CYS A 169 -4.10 -11.41 -0.98
C CYS A 169 -3.76 -11.28 -2.47
N PHE A 170 -4.75 -10.88 -3.28
CA PHE A 170 -4.58 -10.70 -4.71
C PHE A 170 -3.49 -9.68 -5.04
N ILE A 171 -3.47 -8.52 -4.37
CA ILE A 171 -2.46 -7.48 -4.60
C ILE A 171 -1.05 -7.96 -4.24
N ALA A 172 -0.90 -8.70 -3.13
CA ALA A 172 0.39 -9.23 -2.69
C ALA A 172 0.89 -10.35 -3.63
N CYS A 173 0.03 -11.33 -3.90
CA CYS A 173 0.38 -12.50 -4.70
C CYS A 173 0.58 -12.16 -6.18
N ARG A 174 -0.22 -11.27 -6.78
CA ARG A 174 -0.06 -10.92 -8.21
C ARG A 174 1.30 -10.30 -8.52
N ARG A 175 1.90 -9.58 -7.55
CA ARG A 175 3.24 -8.98 -7.70
C ARG A 175 4.34 -10.03 -7.80
N LYS A 176 4.08 -11.26 -7.32
CA LYS A 176 5.01 -12.38 -7.33
C LYS A 176 4.93 -13.26 -8.59
N VAL A 177 3.98 -13.01 -9.49
CA VAL A 177 3.85 -13.83 -10.72
C VAL A 177 5.11 -13.73 -11.58
N LYS A 178 5.66 -12.52 -11.77
CA LYS A 178 6.88 -12.33 -12.56
C LYS A 178 8.09 -12.98 -11.88
N ASP A 179 8.27 -12.77 -10.58
CA ASP A 179 9.34 -13.42 -9.79
C ASP A 179 9.29 -14.95 -9.95
N PHE A 180 8.08 -15.52 -9.86
CA PHE A 180 7.84 -16.95 -10.06
C PHE A 180 8.23 -17.41 -11.47
N MET A 181 7.79 -16.69 -12.50
CA MET A 181 8.09 -17.04 -13.90
C MET A 181 9.60 -16.98 -14.16
N ILE A 182 10.28 -15.95 -13.63
CA ILE A 182 11.73 -15.81 -13.72
C ILE A 182 12.45 -16.98 -13.05
N ALA A 183 12.03 -17.35 -11.84
CA ALA A 183 12.67 -18.42 -11.08
C ALA A 183 12.52 -19.81 -11.74
N ASN A 184 11.44 -20.06 -12.48
CA ASN A 184 11.14 -21.38 -13.04
C ASN A 184 11.43 -21.52 -14.54
N PHE A 185 11.39 -20.41 -15.30
CA PHE A 185 11.50 -20.42 -16.75
C PHE A 185 12.54 -19.42 -17.30
N GLY A 186 13.19 -18.61 -16.48
CA GLY A 186 14.17 -17.62 -16.93
C GLY A 186 13.56 -16.27 -17.34
N LEU A 187 14.30 -15.45 -18.07
CA LEU A 187 13.92 -14.05 -18.33
C LEU A 187 12.69 -13.92 -19.25
N GLU A 188 11.97 -12.80 -19.08
CA GLU A 188 10.86 -12.44 -19.97
C GLU A 188 11.39 -12.21 -21.40
N ASN A 189 10.70 -12.79 -22.38
CA ASN A 189 11.05 -12.94 -23.80
C ASN A 189 12.11 -14.01 -24.13
N GLU A 190 12.67 -14.70 -23.14
CA GLU A 190 13.57 -15.84 -23.37
C GLU A 190 12.86 -17.17 -23.07
N GLY A 191 12.29 -17.31 -21.88
CA GLY A 191 11.55 -18.53 -21.49
C GLY A 191 10.06 -18.35 -21.29
N TRP A 192 9.57 -17.11 -21.28
CA TRP A 192 8.14 -16.82 -21.19
C TRP A 192 7.83 -15.40 -21.66
N LYS A 193 6.56 -15.12 -21.99
CA LYS A 193 6.07 -13.78 -22.35
C LYS A 193 4.77 -13.44 -21.64
N SER A 194 4.56 -12.15 -21.38
CA SER A 194 3.26 -11.64 -20.93
C SER A 194 2.45 -11.08 -22.11
N GLU A 195 1.13 -11.26 -22.05
CA GLU A 195 0.19 -10.68 -23.00
C GLU A 195 -1.10 -10.27 -22.30
N LYS A 196 -1.72 -9.18 -22.76
CA LYS A 196 -3.01 -8.77 -22.24
C LYS A 196 -4.13 -9.40 -23.05
N ARG A 197 -5.02 -10.13 -22.38
CA ARG A 197 -6.20 -10.73 -23.00
C ARG A 197 -7.47 -10.29 -22.28
N ASN A 198 -8.57 -10.24 -23.01
CA ASN A 198 -9.88 -10.07 -22.38
C ASN A 198 -10.25 -11.36 -21.66
N TYR A 199 -10.48 -11.26 -20.35
CA TYR A 199 -10.91 -12.36 -19.50
C TYR A 199 -12.08 -11.90 -18.64
N LYS A 200 -13.25 -12.53 -18.83
CA LYS A 200 -14.50 -12.20 -18.14
C LYS A 200 -14.86 -10.70 -18.21
N GLY A 201 -14.65 -10.08 -19.37
CA GLY A 201 -14.99 -8.68 -19.61
C GLY A 201 -13.98 -7.66 -19.07
N LYS A 202 -12.82 -8.11 -18.57
CA LYS A 202 -11.73 -7.24 -18.11
C LYS A 202 -10.42 -7.63 -18.77
N MET A 203 -9.54 -6.65 -18.99
CA MET A 203 -8.18 -6.91 -19.47
C MET A 203 -7.36 -7.51 -18.33
N ALA A 204 -6.86 -8.73 -18.53
CA ALA A 204 -6.01 -9.45 -17.59
C ALA A 204 -4.66 -9.79 -18.24
N ASN A 205 -3.61 -9.85 -17.42
CA ASN A 205 -2.31 -10.31 -17.87
C ASN A 205 -2.30 -11.84 -17.88
N PHE A 206 -1.94 -12.41 -19.02
CA PHE A 206 -1.65 -13.82 -19.20
C PHE A 206 -0.15 -13.99 -19.38
N TYR A 207 0.36 -15.12 -18.89
CA TYR A 207 1.77 -15.48 -18.93
C TYR A 207 1.88 -16.81 -19.65
N LYS A 208 2.62 -16.82 -20.76
CA LYS A 208 2.81 -18.00 -21.59
C LYS A 208 4.28 -18.38 -21.62
N VAL A 209 4.58 -19.64 -21.31
CA VAL A 209 5.92 -20.22 -21.46
C VAL A 209 6.25 -20.28 -22.96
N ILE A 210 7.46 -19.87 -23.29
CA ILE A 210 8.05 -20.02 -24.62
C ILE A 210 8.84 -21.33 -24.54
N GLU A 211 8.42 -22.34 -25.31
CA GLU A 211 9.20 -23.57 -25.49
C GLU A 211 10.35 -23.33 -26.48
#